data_AF-A0A925G931-F1
#
_entry.id   AF-A0A925G931-F1
#
_cell.length_a   1.000
_cell.length_b   1.000
_cell.length_c   1.000
_cell.angle_alpha   90.00
_cell.angle_beta   90.00
_cell.angle_gamma   90.00
#
_symmetry.space_group_name_H-M   'P 1'
#
loop_
_entity.id
_entity.type
_entity.pdbx_description
1 polymer ?
#
loop_
_entity_poly.entity_id
_entity_poly.type
_entity_poly.pdbx_seq_one_letter_code
_entity_poly.pdbx_strand_id
1 'polypeptide(L)'
;MWRYAIVRYMTCQEGGIGLERADYVTIEGNTVYNTCWFGMYGNSGISVFMPTNYDSSTGYRIRVTKSKCYNNYTQVPYIGSPTSELSDGNGIIVDLTTSTDYTGRILVENNICYLNGGGGVHLYKSAHVDVVNNTLYFNEQVLGYANMDARTVTDAKFINNIAYAKPGGKANDLNTSTDVTFDYNVYYNGTVKTSTGGANSITANPSFVNAAAGDFTLPLSSPAINAGMATSISGTTTDFIGNIRLKNGKVDCGAYEIN
;
A
#
# COMPACT_ATOMS: atom_id res chain seq x y z
N MET A 1 4.92 15.30 20.75
CA MET A 1 6.21 14.63 20.50
C MET A 1 6.07 13.16 20.85
N TRP A 2 5.61 12.34 19.90
CA TRP A 2 5.74 10.88 19.89
C TRP A 2 6.27 10.56 18.50
N ARG A 3 7.51 10.09 18.38
CA ARG A 3 8.22 10.07 17.08
C ARG A 3 8.21 8.73 16.35
N TYR A 4 7.71 7.66 16.98
CA TYR A 4 7.69 6.32 16.38
C TYR A 4 6.57 5.48 16.96
N ALA A 5 5.80 4.79 16.11
CA ALA A 5 4.96 3.67 16.51
C ALA A 5 5.64 2.39 16.01
N ILE A 6 6.29 1.67 16.92
CA ILE A 6 6.93 0.36 16.65
C ILE A 6 6.14 -0.69 17.42
N VAL A 7 5.28 -1.43 16.72
CA VAL A 7 4.57 -2.60 17.23
C VAL A 7 4.98 -3.79 16.37
N ARG A 8 5.90 -4.61 16.87
CA ARG A 8 6.55 -5.65 16.06
C ARG A 8 5.61 -6.77 15.61
N TYR A 9 4.58 -7.07 16.40
CA TYR A 9 3.55 -8.07 16.09
C TYR A 9 2.21 -7.62 16.65
N MET A 10 1.17 -7.60 15.81
CA MET A 10 -0.19 -7.27 16.24
C MET A 10 -1.19 -8.26 15.66
N THR A 11 -1.95 -8.89 16.55
CA THR A 11 -3.15 -9.68 16.26
C THR A 11 -4.27 -9.15 17.16
N CYS A 12 -5.39 -8.76 16.60
CA CYS A 12 -6.52 -8.21 17.36
C CYS A 12 -7.80 -8.41 16.57
N GLN A 13 -8.93 -8.54 17.24
CA GLN A 13 -10.20 -8.78 16.55
C GLN A 13 -10.75 -7.52 15.85
N GLU A 14 -10.16 -6.34 16.12
CA GLU A 14 -10.43 -5.05 15.48
C GLU A 14 -9.23 -4.59 14.63
N GLY A 15 -9.06 -3.29 14.38
CA GLY A 15 -7.96 -2.75 13.56
C GLY A 15 -6.57 -2.97 14.14
N GLY A 16 -5.57 -3.06 13.27
CA GLY A 16 -4.16 -3.16 13.65
C GLY A 16 -3.59 -1.83 14.15
N ILE A 17 -2.69 -1.20 13.39
CA ILE A 17 -2.09 0.08 13.75
C ILE A 17 -2.91 1.22 13.15
N GLY A 18 -3.60 2.00 14.00
CA GLY A 18 -4.36 3.18 13.58
C GLY A 18 -3.68 4.49 13.96
N LEU A 19 -3.56 5.41 13.00
CA LEU A 19 -3.32 6.83 13.25
C LEU A 19 -4.61 7.58 12.99
N GLU A 20 -5.13 8.26 14.00
CA GLU A 20 -6.27 9.15 13.87
C GLU A 20 -5.84 10.57 14.22
N ARG A 21 -6.09 11.53 13.32
CA ARG A 21 -5.82 12.96 13.55
C ARG A 21 -4.40 13.24 14.02
N ALA A 22 -3.43 12.52 13.45
CA ALA A 22 -2.01 12.62 13.75
C ALA A 22 -1.22 13.30 12.61
N ASP A 23 -0.01 13.76 12.93
CA ASP A 23 0.98 14.32 12.00
C ASP A 23 2.39 13.96 12.47
N TYR A 24 3.37 13.98 11.57
CA TYR A 24 4.78 13.65 11.87
C TYR A 24 4.99 12.25 12.48
N VAL A 25 4.32 11.23 11.92
CA VAL A 25 4.41 9.84 12.40
C VAL A 25 5.04 8.92 11.35
N THR A 26 5.99 8.09 11.81
CA THR A 26 6.54 6.99 11.03
C THR A 26 6.12 5.66 11.64
N ILE A 27 5.46 4.82 10.83
CA ILE A 27 5.16 3.41 11.09
C ILE A 27 6.15 2.61 10.25
N GLU A 28 7.16 2.02 10.87
CA GLU A 28 8.23 1.32 10.15
C GLU A 28 8.50 -0.07 10.71
N GLY A 29 8.71 -1.06 9.83
CA GLY A 29 9.25 -2.37 10.22
C GLY A 29 8.28 -3.24 11.01
N ASN A 30 6.96 -3.01 10.90
CA ASN A 30 5.96 -3.70 11.68
C ASN A 30 5.40 -4.91 10.94
N THR A 31 5.00 -5.96 11.67
CA THR A 31 4.25 -7.09 11.12
C THR A 31 2.83 -7.08 11.70
N VAL A 32 1.84 -6.83 10.85
CA VAL A 32 0.43 -6.68 11.24
C VAL A 32 -0.43 -7.68 10.51
N TYR A 33 -1.08 -8.59 11.24
CA TYR A 33 -1.79 -9.70 10.60
C TYR A 33 -2.92 -10.27 11.45
N ASN A 34 -3.84 -10.98 10.80
CA ASN A 34 -5.01 -11.57 11.46
C ASN A 34 -5.79 -10.53 12.26
N THR A 35 -5.95 -9.32 11.68
CA THR A 35 -6.72 -8.24 12.28
C THR A 35 -8.03 -8.01 11.53
N CYS A 36 -8.89 -7.17 12.11
CA CYS A 36 -10.17 -6.66 11.57
C CYS A 36 -11.35 -7.65 11.59
N TRP A 37 -11.14 -8.91 11.94
CA TRP A 37 -12.12 -9.99 11.71
C TRP A 37 -13.52 -9.70 12.25
N PHE A 38 -13.63 -9.07 13.42
CA PHE A 38 -14.91 -8.79 14.07
C PHE A 38 -15.13 -7.30 14.36
N GLY A 39 -14.27 -6.43 13.83
CA GLY A 39 -14.41 -4.98 13.97
C GLY A 39 -15.53 -4.46 13.08
N MET A 40 -16.50 -3.76 13.68
CA MET A 40 -17.66 -3.18 12.96
C MET A 40 -17.42 -1.76 12.43
N TYR A 41 -16.20 -1.23 12.58
CA TYR A 41 -15.87 0.17 12.28
C TYR A 41 -15.04 0.37 11.00
N GLY A 42 -14.99 -0.63 10.11
CA GLY A 42 -14.26 -0.51 8.84
C GLY A 42 -12.74 -0.43 9.05
N ASN A 43 -12.18 -1.32 9.85
CA ASN A 43 -10.76 -1.27 10.19
C ASN A 43 -9.86 -1.89 9.10
N SER A 44 -8.59 -1.54 9.10
CA SER A 44 -7.55 -2.16 8.25
C SER A 44 -6.33 -2.56 9.08
N GLY A 45 -5.38 -3.26 8.47
CA GLY A 45 -4.12 -3.63 9.13
C GLY A 45 -3.36 -2.39 9.60
N ILE A 46 -3.06 -1.46 8.70
CA ILE A 46 -2.55 -0.13 9.05
C ILE A 46 -3.48 0.94 8.49
N SER A 47 -3.92 1.87 9.32
CA SER A 47 -4.81 2.97 8.94
C SER A 47 -4.17 4.33 9.22
N VAL A 48 -4.12 5.20 8.21
CA VAL A 48 -3.91 6.64 8.36
C VAL A 48 -5.23 7.34 8.13
N PHE A 49 -5.92 7.70 9.21
CA PHE A 49 -7.27 8.22 9.19
C PHE A 49 -7.31 9.69 9.59
N MET A 50 -7.83 10.54 8.71
CA MET A 50 -8.05 11.97 8.96
C MET A 50 -6.83 12.70 9.58
N PRO A 51 -5.61 12.58 9.01
CA PRO A 51 -4.43 13.25 9.57
C PRO A 51 -4.65 14.77 9.63
N THR A 52 -4.12 15.43 10.64
CA THR A 52 -4.41 16.87 10.87
C THR A 52 -3.11 17.65 10.89
N ASN A 53 -3.04 18.77 10.16
CA ASN A 53 -1.84 19.60 10.06
C ASN A 53 -1.39 20.08 11.45
N TYR A 54 -0.18 19.70 11.87
CA TYR A 54 0.49 20.31 13.03
C TYR A 54 1.07 21.69 12.67
N ASP A 55 1.57 21.82 11.45
CA ASP A 55 2.15 23.04 10.91
C ASP A 55 1.87 23.18 9.39
N SER A 56 2.49 24.19 8.76
CA SER A 56 2.33 24.50 7.34
C SER A 56 3.33 23.80 6.40
N SER A 57 4.15 22.86 6.90
CA SER A 57 5.10 22.13 6.05
C SER A 57 4.37 21.13 5.15
N THR A 58 4.67 21.13 3.85
CA THR A 58 4.01 20.24 2.86
C THR A 58 4.85 19.03 2.49
N GLY A 59 6.01 18.85 3.13
CA GLY A 59 6.90 17.71 2.88
C GLY A 59 6.32 16.38 3.35
N TYR A 60 7.10 15.30 3.23
CA TYR A 60 6.73 14.02 3.81
C TYR A 60 6.70 14.09 5.34
N ARG A 61 5.50 13.99 5.93
CA ARG A 61 5.29 14.04 7.38
C ARG A 61 4.79 12.73 7.95
N ILE A 62 3.99 11.96 7.20
CA ILE A 62 3.59 10.61 7.62
C ILE A 62 4.25 9.58 6.70
N ARG A 63 4.78 8.52 7.30
CA ARG A 63 5.46 7.44 6.58
C ARG A 63 4.95 6.09 7.08
N VAL A 64 4.56 5.22 6.15
CA VAL A 64 4.33 3.80 6.40
C VAL A 64 5.36 3.04 5.57
N THR A 65 6.41 2.56 6.23
CA THR A 65 7.58 1.99 5.54
C THR A 65 7.91 0.58 6.02
N LYS A 66 8.45 -0.25 5.12
CA LYS A 66 9.06 -1.54 5.46
C LYS A 66 8.19 -2.45 6.33
N SER A 67 6.88 -2.34 6.23
CA SER A 67 5.93 -3.09 7.07
C SER A 67 5.33 -4.24 6.28
N LYS A 68 4.98 -5.31 6.98
CA LYS A 68 4.34 -6.50 6.44
C LYS A 68 2.90 -6.57 6.97
N CYS A 69 1.92 -6.47 6.07
CA CYS A 69 0.49 -6.47 6.43
C CYS A 69 -0.25 -7.62 5.72
N TYR A 70 -0.77 -8.60 6.45
CA TYR A 70 -1.41 -9.74 5.80
C TYR A 70 -2.57 -10.38 6.54
N ASN A 71 -3.44 -11.04 5.79
CA ASN A 71 -4.59 -11.77 6.32
C ASN A 71 -5.47 -10.92 7.25
N ASN A 72 -5.58 -9.63 6.97
CA ASN A 72 -6.49 -8.70 7.64
C ASN A 72 -7.77 -8.65 6.82
N TYR A 73 -8.94 -8.88 7.41
CA TYR A 73 -10.22 -8.88 6.70
C TYR A 73 -11.37 -8.69 7.68
N THR A 74 -12.53 -8.24 7.22
CA THR A 74 -13.74 -8.10 8.05
C THR A 74 -14.71 -9.26 7.81
N GLN A 75 -15.38 -9.73 8.86
CA GLN A 75 -16.45 -10.74 8.79
C GLN A 75 -17.79 -10.21 9.32
N VAL A 76 -17.75 -9.04 9.97
CA VAL A 76 -18.92 -8.37 10.53
C VAL A 76 -19.23 -7.13 9.69
N PRO A 77 -20.51 -6.89 9.34
CA PRO A 77 -20.90 -5.69 8.62
C PRO A 77 -20.43 -4.40 9.27
N TYR A 78 -20.08 -3.42 8.43
CA TYR A 78 -19.80 -2.07 8.90
C TYR A 78 -21.07 -1.47 9.53
N ILE A 79 -20.96 -0.95 10.75
CA ILE A 79 -22.09 -0.41 11.51
C ILE A 79 -22.78 0.76 10.80
N GLY A 80 -22.05 1.51 9.97
CA GLY A 80 -22.60 2.59 9.17
C GLY A 80 -23.17 2.16 7.81
N SER A 81 -23.15 0.86 7.49
CA SER A 81 -23.70 0.36 6.24
C SER A 81 -25.24 0.23 6.31
N PRO A 82 -26.00 0.87 5.41
CA PRO A 82 -27.47 0.74 5.38
C PRO A 82 -27.93 -0.65 4.91
N THR A 83 -27.05 -1.40 4.25
CA THR A 83 -27.33 -2.69 3.61
C THR A 83 -26.59 -3.86 4.27
N SER A 84 -25.98 -3.64 5.45
CA SER A 84 -25.20 -4.65 6.17
C SER A 84 -24.03 -5.21 5.36
N GLU A 85 -23.37 -4.36 4.58
CA GLU A 85 -22.19 -4.72 3.80
C GLU A 85 -20.91 -4.76 4.66
N LEU A 86 -19.99 -5.64 4.27
CA LEU A 86 -18.62 -5.63 4.78
C LEU A 86 -17.87 -4.42 4.20
N SER A 87 -16.96 -3.86 4.98
CA SER A 87 -16.07 -2.77 4.56
C SER A 87 -14.64 -3.05 5.03
N ASP A 88 -13.66 -2.49 4.33
CA ASP A 88 -12.24 -2.48 4.68
C ASP A 88 -11.59 -3.87 4.91
N GLY A 89 -10.66 -3.97 5.85
CA GLY A 89 -9.71 -5.09 5.91
C GLY A 89 -8.62 -4.95 4.87
N ASN A 90 -8.17 -3.73 4.57
CA ASN A 90 -7.03 -3.49 3.70
C ASN A 90 -5.71 -3.84 4.42
N GLY A 91 -4.64 -4.06 3.67
CA GLY A 91 -3.29 -4.13 4.25
C GLY A 91 -2.90 -2.79 4.86
N ILE A 92 -2.94 -1.74 4.03
CA ILE A 92 -2.71 -0.35 4.41
C ILE A 92 -3.81 0.51 3.78
N ILE A 93 -4.41 1.39 4.56
CA ILE A 93 -5.35 2.41 4.09
C ILE A 93 -4.87 3.81 4.46
N VAL A 94 -4.99 4.74 3.52
CA VAL A 94 -4.94 6.19 3.79
C VAL A 94 -6.30 6.76 3.47
N ASP A 95 -6.92 7.39 4.46
CA ASP A 95 -8.32 7.73 4.42
C ASP A 95 -8.60 9.16 4.92
N LEU A 96 -9.51 9.83 4.20
CA LEU A 96 -10.10 11.13 4.53
C LEU A 96 -9.09 12.28 4.73
N THR A 97 -7.94 12.28 4.05
CA THR A 97 -7.00 13.43 4.16
C THR A 97 -7.60 14.71 3.58
N THR A 98 -8.50 14.60 2.59
CA THR A 98 -9.25 15.74 2.04
C THR A 98 -10.34 16.26 2.97
N SER A 99 -10.80 15.46 3.94
CA SER A 99 -11.81 15.91 4.92
C SER A 99 -11.20 16.74 6.06
N THR A 100 -9.87 16.84 6.10
CA THR A 100 -9.09 17.57 7.09
C THR A 100 -8.20 18.64 6.46
N ASP A 101 -8.32 18.84 5.14
CA ASP A 101 -7.46 19.71 4.34
C ASP A 101 -5.97 19.49 4.66
N TYR A 102 -5.57 18.23 4.82
CA TYR A 102 -4.21 17.87 5.19
C TYR A 102 -3.25 18.23 4.05
N THR A 103 -2.27 19.08 4.31
CA THR A 103 -1.35 19.63 3.29
C THR A 103 0.01 18.94 3.26
N GLY A 104 0.28 18.08 4.25
CA GLY A 104 1.49 17.27 4.30
C GLY A 104 1.42 16.12 3.33
N ARG A 105 2.59 15.60 2.95
CA ARG A 105 2.68 14.43 2.08
C ARG A 105 2.83 13.15 2.90
N ILE A 106 2.20 12.09 2.42
CA ILE A 106 2.21 10.75 3.03
C ILE A 106 2.99 9.81 2.11
N LEU A 107 3.95 9.08 2.66
CA LEU A 107 4.74 8.08 1.93
C LEU A 107 4.36 6.67 2.39
N VAL A 108 3.89 5.83 1.47
CA VAL A 108 3.64 4.40 1.68
C VAL A 108 4.65 3.64 0.84
N GLU A 109 5.73 3.19 1.46
CA GLU A 109 6.90 2.70 0.72
C GLU A 109 7.51 1.40 1.25
N ASN A 110 8.00 0.54 0.35
CA ASN A 110 8.69 -0.70 0.71
C ASN A 110 7.85 -1.64 1.58
N ASN A 111 6.52 -1.58 1.52
CA ASN A 111 5.66 -2.47 2.30
C ASN A 111 5.36 -3.75 1.53
N ILE A 112 5.04 -4.80 2.28
CA ILE A 112 4.61 -6.09 1.75
C ILE A 112 3.19 -6.32 2.25
N CYS A 113 2.21 -6.30 1.34
CA CYS A 113 0.82 -6.55 1.70
C CYS A 113 0.28 -7.77 0.97
N TYR A 114 -0.26 -8.77 1.68
CA TYR A 114 -0.78 -9.97 1.03
C TYR A 114 -1.97 -10.60 1.72
N LEU A 115 -2.84 -11.25 0.94
CA LEU A 115 -4.00 -12.00 1.45
C LEU A 115 -4.96 -11.17 2.32
N ASN A 116 -4.98 -9.85 2.18
CA ASN A 116 -5.94 -9.00 2.89
C ASN A 116 -7.33 -9.04 2.22
N GLY A 117 -8.39 -8.82 2.99
CA GLY A 117 -9.79 -8.86 2.54
C GLY A 117 -10.14 -7.72 1.59
N GLY A 118 -9.64 -6.53 1.90
CA GLY A 118 -9.61 -5.36 1.02
C GLY A 118 -8.33 -5.30 0.18
N GLY A 119 -8.02 -4.12 -0.34
CA GLY A 119 -6.81 -3.88 -1.12
C GLY A 119 -5.53 -4.06 -0.30
N GLY A 120 -4.41 -4.27 -0.98
CA GLY A 120 -3.10 -4.25 -0.33
C GLY A 120 -2.77 -2.84 0.15
N VAL A 121 -2.90 -1.86 -0.75
CA VAL A 121 -2.86 -0.42 -0.43
C VAL A 121 -4.09 0.24 -1.02
N HIS A 122 -4.92 0.84 -0.17
CA HIS A 122 -6.15 1.52 -0.56
C HIS A 122 -6.07 3.01 -0.20
N LEU A 123 -6.31 3.89 -1.17
CA LEU A 123 -6.46 5.33 -0.93
C LEU A 123 -7.92 5.74 -1.11
N TYR A 124 -8.56 6.24 -0.05
CA TYR A 124 -9.93 6.71 -0.08
C TYR A 124 -10.00 8.19 0.31
N LYS A 125 -10.66 9.03 -0.51
CA LYS A 125 -10.89 10.46 -0.21
C LYS A 125 -9.62 11.19 0.27
N SER A 126 -8.53 10.95 -0.43
CA SER A 126 -7.19 11.34 0.01
C SER A 126 -6.46 12.19 -1.04
N ALA A 127 -5.49 12.96 -0.58
CA ALA A 127 -4.58 13.74 -1.38
C ALA A 127 -3.17 13.76 -0.79
N HIS A 128 -2.18 14.08 -1.64
CA HIS A 128 -0.76 14.17 -1.30
C HIS A 128 -0.17 12.83 -0.81
N VAL A 129 -0.37 11.76 -1.58
CA VAL A 129 0.08 10.41 -1.20
C VAL A 129 0.94 9.76 -2.28
N ASP A 130 2.13 9.32 -1.91
CA ASP A 130 3.01 8.54 -2.77
C ASP A 130 3.10 7.09 -2.28
N VAL A 131 2.72 6.16 -3.16
CA VAL A 131 2.73 4.71 -2.97
C VAL A 131 3.85 4.13 -3.83
N VAL A 132 4.99 3.88 -3.21
CA VAL A 132 6.25 3.62 -3.93
C VAL A 132 6.85 2.27 -3.53
N ASN A 133 7.29 1.47 -4.50
CA ASN A 133 8.09 0.28 -4.21
C ASN A 133 7.46 -0.73 -3.23
N ASN A 134 6.14 -0.88 -3.24
CA ASN A 134 5.44 -1.88 -2.43
C ASN A 134 5.28 -3.21 -3.20
N THR A 135 5.24 -4.32 -2.48
CA THR A 135 4.88 -5.65 -3.04
C THR A 135 3.51 -6.07 -2.53
N LEU A 136 2.57 -6.24 -3.46
CA LEU A 136 1.17 -6.54 -3.19
C LEU A 136 0.82 -7.87 -3.84
N TYR A 137 0.44 -8.86 -3.03
CA TYR A 137 0.21 -10.22 -3.48
C TYR A 137 -1.14 -10.76 -3.00
N PHE A 138 -2.01 -11.10 -3.94
CA PHE A 138 -3.29 -11.76 -3.66
C PHE A 138 -4.10 -11.03 -2.57
N ASN A 139 -4.08 -9.71 -2.57
CA ASN A 139 -5.05 -8.94 -1.78
C ASN A 139 -6.42 -8.98 -2.47
N GLU A 140 -7.41 -8.39 -1.81
CA GLU A 140 -8.83 -8.46 -2.14
C GLU A 140 -9.35 -9.89 -1.99
N GLN A 141 -9.45 -10.40 -0.76
CA GLN A 141 -10.05 -11.71 -0.50
C GLN A 141 -11.57 -11.65 -0.28
N VAL A 142 -12.14 -10.46 -0.07
CA VAL A 142 -13.54 -10.29 0.38
C VAL A 142 -14.33 -9.24 -0.41
N LEU A 143 -13.77 -8.05 -0.71
CA LEU A 143 -14.57 -6.86 -1.05
C LEU A 143 -14.71 -6.47 -2.54
N GLY A 144 -13.99 -7.11 -3.46
CA GLY A 144 -14.02 -6.77 -4.90
C GLY A 144 -13.23 -5.51 -5.31
N TYR A 145 -12.34 -5.01 -4.44
CA TYR A 145 -11.36 -3.95 -4.72
C TYR A 145 -10.25 -4.40 -5.72
N ALA A 146 -9.18 -3.63 -5.83
CA ALA A 146 -7.95 -4.06 -6.53
C ALA A 146 -6.81 -4.26 -5.52
N ASN A 147 -5.69 -4.82 -5.98
CA ASN A 147 -4.51 -4.96 -5.12
C ASN A 147 -3.97 -3.60 -4.66
N MET A 148 -4.00 -2.60 -5.54
CA MET A 148 -3.82 -1.20 -5.18
C MET A 148 -4.83 -0.33 -5.91
N ASP A 149 -5.42 0.63 -5.22
CA ASP A 149 -6.38 1.53 -5.85
C ASP A 149 -6.48 2.88 -5.17
N ALA A 150 -7.06 3.81 -5.94
CA ALA A 150 -7.35 5.16 -5.52
C ALA A 150 -8.81 5.49 -5.86
N ARG A 151 -9.57 5.91 -4.83
CA ARG A 151 -11.00 6.24 -4.92
C ARG A 151 -11.27 7.61 -4.33
N THR A 152 -11.68 8.55 -5.19
CA THR A 152 -11.87 9.96 -4.79
C THR A 152 -10.56 10.59 -4.32
N VAL A 153 -9.50 10.44 -5.12
CA VAL A 153 -8.13 10.85 -4.77
C VAL A 153 -7.63 11.94 -5.70
N THR A 154 -6.76 12.81 -5.19
CA THR A 154 -6.00 13.75 -6.02
C THR A 154 -4.56 13.96 -5.57
N ASP A 155 -3.65 14.31 -6.48
CA ASP A 155 -2.21 14.42 -6.19
C ASP A 155 -1.66 13.16 -5.49
N ALA A 156 -1.68 12.05 -6.23
CA ALA A 156 -1.14 10.78 -5.75
C ALA A 156 -0.35 10.04 -6.83
N LYS A 157 0.61 9.22 -6.39
CA LYS A 157 1.45 8.43 -7.29
C LYS A 157 1.54 6.98 -6.81
N PHE A 158 1.47 6.05 -7.76
CA PHE A 158 1.70 4.63 -7.58
C PHE A 158 2.84 4.23 -8.51
N ILE A 159 4.05 4.12 -7.96
CA ILE A 159 5.29 3.99 -8.73
C ILE A 159 6.13 2.82 -8.24
N ASN A 160 6.75 2.07 -9.15
CA ASN A 160 7.66 0.97 -8.84
C ASN A 160 7.04 -0.15 -7.98
N ASN A 161 5.72 -0.29 -7.93
CA ASN A 161 5.08 -1.34 -7.14
C ASN A 161 5.02 -2.65 -7.92
N ILE A 162 5.00 -3.78 -7.22
CA ILE A 162 4.54 -5.05 -7.79
C ILE A 162 3.12 -5.31 -7.31
N ALA A 163 2.18 -5.47 -8.23
CA ALA A 163 0.82 -5.91 -7.96
C ALA A 163 0.55 -7.25 -8.65
N TYR A 164 0.71 -8.33 -7.88
CA TYR A 164 0.38 -9.68 -8.28
C TYR A 164 -1.00 -10.03 -7.73
N ALA A 165 -2.03 -9.89 -8.57
CA ALA A 165 -3.42 -10.12 -8.19
C ALA A 165 -3.77 -11.62 -8.10
N LYS A 166 -4.80 -11.93 -7.31
CA LYS A 166 -5.42 -13.27 -7.32
C LYS A 166 -6.02 -13.56 -8.71
N PRO A 167 -6.15 -14.83 -9.12
CA PRO A 167 -6.81 -15.17 -10.38
C PRO A 167 -8.19 -14.52 -10.52
N GLY A 168 -8.43 -13.84 -11.64
CA GLY A 168 -9.68 -13.11 -11.88
C GLY A 168 -9.83 -11.79 -11.10
N GLY A 169 -8.85 -11.42 -10.27
CA GLY A 169 -8.83 -10.17 -9.55
C GLY A 169 -8.34 -8.99 -10.38
N LYS A 170 -8.29 -7.81 -9.75
CA LYS A 170 -7.77 -6.57 -10.34
C LYS A 170 -6.41 -6.24 -9.74
N ALA A 171 -5.43 -5.95 -10.58
CA ALA A 171 -4.11 -5.51 -10.14
C ALA A 171 -4.13 -4.04 -9.70
N ASN A 172 -4.87 -3.19 -10.42
CA ASN A 172 -5.14 -1.82 -10.03
C ASN A 172 -6.57 -1.35 -10.36
N ASP A 173 -7.01 -0.27 -9.73
CA ASP A 173 -8.20 0.48 -10.12
C ASP A 173 -8.03 1.98 -9.81
N LEU A 174 -8.83 2.80 -10.48
CA LEU A 174 -8.90 4.24 -10.29
C LEU A 174 -10.36 4.68 -10.39
N ASN A 175 -10.93 5.20 -9.31
CA ASN A 175 -12.31 5.63 -9.27
C ASN A 175 -12.40 7.12 -8.94
N THR A 176 -13.14 7.89 -9.75
CA THR A 176 -13.49 9.29 -9.47
C THR A 176 -12.33 10.12 -8.94
N SER A 177 -11.17 10.06 -9.59
CA SER A 177 -9.90 10.63 -9.10
C SER A 177 -9.24 11.48 -10.18
N THR A 178 -8.44 12.46 -9.79
CA THR A 178 -7.79 13.43 -10.67
C THR A 178 -6.33 13.63 -10.29
N ASP A 179 -5.41 13.80 -11.24
CA ASP A 179 -3.98 13.94 -10.91
C ASP A 179 -3.44 12.75 -10.09
N VAL A 180 -3.74 11.53 -10.57
CA VAL A 180 -3.22 10.29 -10.00
C VAL A 180 -2.43 9.56 -11.07
N THR A 181 -1.16 9.29 -10.80
CA THR A 181 -0.27 8.60 -11.72
C THR A 181 -0.03 7.16 -11.28
N PHE A 182 -0.25 6.21 -12.17
CA PHE A 182 0.25 4.84 -12.05
C PHE A 182 1.30 4.65 -13.14
N ASP A 183 2.55 4.38 -12.80
CA ASP A 183 3.60 4.14 -13.78
C ASP A 183 4.76 3.33 -13.22
N TYR A 184 5.57 2.71 -14.09
CA TYR A 184 6.71 1.86 -13.71
C TYR A 184 6.32 0.73 -12.74
N ASN A 185 5.08 0.24 -12.79
CA ASN A 185 4.63 -0.86 -11.93
C ASN A 185 4.78 -2.21 -12.66
N VAL A 186 4.87 -3.29 -11.89
CA VAL A 186 4.80 -4.67 -12.41
C VAL A 186 3.43 -5.24 -12.07
N TYR A 187 2.65 -5.58 -13.08
CA TYR A 187 1.34 -6.20 -12.90
C TYR A 187 1.36 -7.67 -13.29
N TYR A 188 0.65 -8.51 -12.55
CA TYR A 188 0.50 -9.91 -12.92
C TYR A 188 -0.82 -10.53 -12.45
N ASN A 189 -1.33 -11.47 -13.26
CA ASN A 189 -2.43 -12.39 -12.95
C ASN A 189 -3.81 -11.74 -12.63
N GLY A 190 -3.97 -10.45 -12.91
CA GLY A 190 -5.23 -9.73 -12.79
C GLY A 190 -5.41 -8.69 -13.88
N THR A 191 -6.60 -8.11 -13.94
CA THR A 191 -6.88 -7.03 -14.89
C THR A 191 -6.15 -5.76 -14.48
N VAL A 192 -5.60 -5.08 -15.47
CA VAL A 192 -5.03 -3.75 -15.33
C VAL A 192 -6.00 -2.78 -15.97
N LYS A 193 -6.42 -1.75 -15.22
CA LYS A 193 -7.29 -0.73 -15.78
C LYS A 193 -6.52 0.09 -16.81
N THR A 194 -7.05 0.14 -18.04
CA THR A 194 -6.36 0.72 -19.20
C THR A 194 -5.99 2.19 -19.00
N SER A 195 -6.85 3.00 -18.37
CA SER A 195 -6.57 4.41 -18.06
C SER A 195 -5.42 4.61 -17.07
N THR A 196 -5.03 3.57 -16.35
CA THR A 196 -3.99 3.60 -15.31
C THR A 196 -2.96 2.49 -15.49
N GLY A 197 -2.78 1.99 -16.71
CA GLY A 197 -1.74 1.01 -17.01
C GLY A 197 -0.33 1.57 -16.77
N GLY A 198 -0.12 2.86 -17.05
CA GLY A 198 1.20 3.48 -17.00
C GLY A 198 2.05 3.09 -18.20
N ALA A 199 2.64 4.07 -18.89
CA ALA A 199 3.34 3.83 -20.15
C ALA A 199 4.62 3.00 -19.98
N ASN A 200 5.23 3.04 -18.80
CA ASN A 200 6.48 2.36 -18.47
C ASN A 200 6.26 1.14 -17.55
N SER A 201 5.01 0.83 -17.22
CA SER A 201 4.69 -0.38 -16.47
C SER A 201 4.84 -1.63 -17.33
N ILE A 202 5.09 -2.77 -16.68
CA ILE A 202 5.20 -4.07 -17.34
C ILE A 202 4.12 -5.02 -16.82
N THR A 203 3.62 -5.89 -17.70
CA THR A 203 2.73 -6.99 -17.32
C THR A 203 3.48 -8.30 -17.46
N ALA A 204 4.05 -8.79 -16.36
CA ALA A 204 4.91 -9.98 -16.35
C ALA A 204 4.94 -10.61 -14.94
N ASN A 205 5.18 -11.92 -14.87
CA ASN A 205 5.31 -12.62 -13.59
C ASN A 205 6.60 -12.20 -12.87
N PRO A 206 6.53 -11.59 -11.67
CA PRO A 206 7.73 -11.20 -10.91
C PRO A 206 8.59 -12.39 -10.48
N SER A 207 8.09 -13.62 -10.61
CA SER A 207 8.82 -14.87 -10.37
C SER A 207 9.35 -14.99 -8.95
N PHE A 208 8.60 -14.49 -7.96
CA PHE A 208 8.95 -14.57 -6.54
C PHE A 208 9.44 -15.97 -6.14
N VAL A 209 10.49 -16.03 -5.31
CA VAL A 209 11.11 -17.30 -4.87
C VAL A 209 10.08 -18.24 -4.24
N ASN A 210 9.24 -17.75 -3.31
CA ASN A 210 8.17 -18.54 -2.72
C ASN A 210 7.02 -17.67 -2.16
N ALA A 211 6.23 -17.09 -3.07
CA ALA A 211 5.11 -16.22 -2.70
C ALA A 211 4.07 -16.89 -1.78
N ALA A 212 3.84 -18.19 -1.95
CA ALA A 212 2.90 -18.96 -1.12
C ALA A 212 3.33 -19.05 0.35
N ALA A 213 4.64 -19.00 0.62
CA ALA A 213 5.19 -18.93 1.97
C ALA A 213 5.42 -17.48 2.47
N GLY A 214 5.00 -16.47 1.70
CA GLY A 214 5.23 -15.06 2.03
C GLY A 214 6.68 -14.59 1.80
N ASP A 215 7.43 -15.32 0.97
CA ASP A 215 8.75 -14.91 0.46
C ASP A 215 8.59 -14.28 -0.92
N PHE A 216 8.72 -12.95 -0.95
CA PHE A 216 8.59 -12.14 -2.15
C PHE A 216 9.94 -11.61 -2.65
N THR A 217 11.03 -12.26 -2.27
CA THR A 217 12.35 -11.97 -2.86
C THR A 217 12.35 -12.30 -4.35
N LEU A 218 13.17 -11.57 -5.10
CA LEU A 218 13.28 -11.71 -6.55
C LEU A 218 14.43 -12.66 -6.90
N PRO A 219 14.26 -13.61 -7.82
CA PRO A 219 15.39 -14.30 -8.44
C PRO A 219 15.99 -13.44 -9.58
N LEU A 220 17.21 -13.77 -10.01
CA LEU A 220 17.93 -13.07 -11.10
C LEU A 220 17.17 -13.02 -12.44
N SER A 221 16.23 -13.93 -12.66
CA SER A 221 15.38 -13.96 -13.86
C SER A 221 14.15 -13.05 -13.77
N SER A 222 13.94 -12.36 -12.64
CA SER A 222 12.74 -11.58 -12.43
C SER A 222 12.66 -10.38 -13.38
N PRO A 223 11.50 -10.16 -14.04
CA PRO A 223 11.28 -8.97 -14.86
C PRO A 223 11.15 -7.68 -14.03
N ALA A 224 11.03 -7.78 -12.70
CA ALA A 224 10.99 -6.62 -11.82
C ALA A 224 12.37 -5.97 -11.61
N ILE A 225 13.46 -6.67 -12.00
CA ILE A 225 14.82 -6.19 -11.84
C ILE A 225 15.10 -5.01 -12.79
N ASN A 226 15.64 -3.92 -12.25
CA ASN A 226 15.97 -2.67 -12.95
C ASN A 226 14.81 -2.03 -13.74
N ALA A 227 13.57 -2.42 -13.46
CA ALA A 227 12.37 -1.97 -14.17
C ALA A 227 11.78 -0.68 -13.60
N GLY A 228 12.22 -0.24 -12.42
CA GLY A 228 11.66 0.92 -11.74
C GLY A 228 12.25 2.25 -12.20
N MET A 229 11.53 3.33 -11.89
CA MET A 229 11.99 4.70 -12.04
C MET A 229 12.91 5.09 -10.88
N ALA A 230 14.20 5.27 -11.16
CA ALA A 230 15.21 5.60 -10.15
C ALA A 230 14.94 6.94 -9.41
N THR A 231 14.34 7.92 -10.08
CA THR A 231 14.08 9.26 -9.53
C THR A 231 12.92 9.31 -8.54
N SER A 232 12.14 8.23 -8.37
CA SER A 232 11.07 8.16 -7.37
C SER A 232 11.59 7.88 -5.95
N ILE A 233 12.82 7.39 -5.83
CA ILE A 233 13.44 7.10 -4.53
C ILE A 233 13.75 8.41 -3.81
N SER A 234 12.92 8.74 -2.81
CA SER A 234 12.97 10.02 -2.11
C SER A 234 13.10 9.82 -0.59
N GLY A 235 14.36 9.75 -0.14
CA GLY A 235 14.73 9.68 1.28
C GLY A 235 15.07 8.28 1.78
N THR A 236 14.28 7.25 1.45
CA THR A 236 14.58 5.87 1.87
C THR A 236 15.56 5.22 0.91
N THR A 237 16.82 5.08 1.34
CA THR A 237 17.92 4.57 0.49
C THR A 237 18.02 3.05 0.47
N THR A 238 17.19 2.35 1.24
CA THR A 238 17.25 0.90 1.41
C THR A 238 15.89 0.23 1.24
N ASP A 239 15.90 -1.02 0.76
CA ASP A 239 14.73 -1.87 0.56
C ASP A 239 14.16 -2.41 1.90
N PHE A 240 13.24 -3.38 1.82
CA PHE A 240 12.59 -4.01 2.98
C PHE A 240 13.59 -4.70 3.95
N ILE A 241 14.69 -5.26 3.45
CA ILE A 241 15.70 -5.98 4.26
C ILE A 241 16.99 -5.20 4.49
N GLY A 242 17.10 -3.97 3.96
CA GLY A 242 18.23 -3.09 4.18
C GLY A 242 19.23 -3.01 3.02
N ASN A 243 18.93 -3.60 1.87
CA ASN A 243 19.77 -3.50 0.68
C ASN A 243 19.65 -2.11 0.05
N ILE A 244 20.74 -1.59 -0.52
CA ILE A 244 20.72 -0.28 -1.20
C ILE A 244 19.78 -0.35 -2.42
N ARG A 245 18.82 0.59 -2.49
CA ARG A 245 17.85 0.74 -3.59
C ARG A 245 18.51 1.07 -4.92
N LEU A 246 19.27 2.16 -4.94
CA LEU A 246 19.82 2.68 -6.19
C LEU A 246 21.16 2.03 -6.50
N LYS A 247 21.19 1.11 -7.46
CA LYS A 247 22.41 0.46 -7.93
C LYS A 247 22.67 0.82 -9.38
N ASN A 248 23.82 1.44 -9.64
CA ASN A 248 24.21 1.88 -10.99
C ASN A 248 23.12 2.71 -11.69
N GLY A 249 22.38 3.53 -10.95
CA GLY A 249 21.29 4.36 -11.48
C GLY A 249 19.99 3.61 -11.80
N LYS A 250 19.86 2.35 -11.36
CA LYS A 250 18.67 1.50 -11.55
C LYS A 250 18.09 1.08 -10.20
N VAL A 251 16.82 0.71 -10.23
CA VAL A 251 16.05 0.27 -9.06
C VAL A 251 15.08 -0.82 -9.49
N ASP A 252 14.87 -1.80 -8.62
CA ASP A 252 13.90 -2.87 -8.83
C ASP A 252 12.50 -2.42 -8.44
N CYS A 253 11.49 -2.97 -9.08
CA CYS A 253 10.11 -2.80 -8.63
C CYS A 253 9.81 -3.71 -7.42
N GLY A 254 8.92 -3.27 -6.55
CA GLY A 254 8.52 -3.98 -5.34
C GLY A 254 9.40 -3.67 -4.15
N ALA A 255 9.15 -4.37 -3.04
CA ALA A 255 9.74 -4.10 -1.72
C ALA A 255 11.19 -4.57 -1.54
N TYR A 256 11.70 -5.38 -2.46
CA TYR A 256 13.05 -5.95 -2.42
C TYR A 256 13.89 -5.46 -3.59
N GLU A 257 15.19 -5.29 -3.35
CA GLU A 257 16.22 -5.21 -4.37
C GLU A 257 16.94 -6.55 -4.50
N ILE A 258 17.22 -6.97 -5.73
CA ILE A 258 18.13 -8.07 -6.02
C ILE A 258 19.55 -7.66 -5.61
N ASN A 259 20.26 -8.50 -4.86
CA ASN A 259 21.67 -8.34 -4.52
C ASN A 259 22.53 -9.33 -5.29
#